data_AF-A0A1M6KEL4-F1
#
_entry.id   AF-A0A1M6KEL4-F1
#
_cell.length_a   1.000
_cell.length_b   1.000
_cell.length_c   1.000
_cell.angle_alpha   90.00
_cell.angle_beta   90.00
_cell.angle_gamma   90.00
#
_symmetry.space_group_name_H-M   'P 1'
#
loop_
_entity.id
_entity.type
_entity.pdbx_description
1 polymer ?
#
loop_
_entity_poly.entity_id
_entity_poly.type
_entity_poly.pdbx_seq_one_letter_code
_entity_poly.pdbx_strand_id
1 'polypeptide(L)'
;MQINENKPKFIDDILNFRNDIHESLDSHINSTQLEEERNNYQGKYSKERFKEYFVKKTTLHIIFKYILIRISEDLQKIVNPKFNKEGIINWNEISKNYRNDYHRLFSIASEDIRRTKELGDIFTPCIYDNYIEELEYSVFNKKENNHIEILKEYDFKTLDPNTAVSLFDKLYPSGDRENLQGFLEDSKVTTYLMKSLGLI
;
A
#
# COMPACT_ATOMS: atom_id res chain seq x y z
N MET A 1 -11.64 -16.28 -4.01
CA MET A 1 -10.61 -16.86 -4.89
C MET A 1 -9.40 -17.19 -4.05
N GLN A 2 -8.97 -18.46 -4.07
CA GLN A 2 -7.83 -18.87 -3.26
C GLN A 2 -6.53 -18.39 -3.91
N ILE A 3 -5.66 -17.72 -3.13
CA ILE A 3 -4.41 -17.15 -3.63
C ILE A 3 -3.45 -18.26 -4.05
N ASN A 4 -3.33 -19.33 -3.25
CA ASN A 4 -2.46 -20.47 -3.52
C ASN A 4 -2.76 -21.20 -4.85
N GLU A 5 -4.00 -21.15 -5.33
CA GLU A 5 -4.45 -21.72 -6.61
C GLU A 5 -4.36 -20.71 -7.77
N ASN A 6 -4.30 -19.41 -7.49
CA ASN A 6 -4.35 -18.32 -8.47
C ASN A 6 -3.13 -17.40 -8.38
N LYS A 7 -1.98 -17.94 -7.97
CA LYS A 7 -0.77 -17.17 -7.63
C LYS A 7 -0.33 -16.18 -8.71
N PRO A 8 -0.23 -16.55 -10.00
CA PRO A 8 0.25 -15.62 -11.02
C PRO A 8 -0.69 -14.42 -11.16
N LYS A 9 -2.01 -14.69 -11.23
CA LYS A 9 -3.03 -13.66 -11.35
C LYS A 9 -3.07 -12.73 -10.13
N PHE A 10 -2.97 -13.29 -8.93
CA PHE A 10 -2.92 -12.49 -7.70
C PHE A 10 -1.72 -11.53 -7.70
N ILE A 11 -0.55 -12.03 -8.06
CA ILE A 11 0.66 -11.21 -8.13
C ILE A 11 0.50 -10.11 -9.19
N ASP A 12 -0.01 -10.44 -10.37
CA ASP A 12 -0.20 -9.48 -11.45
C ASP A 12 -1.23 -8.39 -11.05
N ASP A 13 -2.34 -8.76 -10.41
CA ASP A 13 -3.34 -7.80 -9.93
C ASP A 13 -2.76 -6.84 -8.88
N ILE A 14 -1.93 -7.31 -7.95
CA ILE A 14 -1.23 -6.46 -6.97
C ILE A 14 -0.18 -5.56 -7.65
N LEU A 15 0.55 -6.08 -8.64
CA LEU A 15 1.52 -5.29 -9.40
C LEU A 15 0.86 -4.20 -10.24
N ASN A 16 -0.29 -4.49 -10.84
CA ASN A 16 -1.09 -3.50 -11.57
C ASN A 16 -1.59 -2.40 -10.62
N PHE A 17 -2.06 -2.78 -9.42
CA PHE A 17 -2.44 -1.80 -8.41
C PHE A 17 -1.25 -0.91 -8.00
N ARG A 18 -0.08 -1.52 -7.78
CA ARG A 18 1.16 -0.79 -7.50
C ARG A 18 1.54 0.19 -8.62
N ASN A 19 1.39 -0.22 -9.88
CA ASN A 19 1.75 0.62 -11.03
C ASN A 19 0.80 1.81 -11.18
N ASP A 20 -0.51 1.60 -11.01
CA ASP A 20 -1.49 2.70 -11.03
C ASP A 20 -1.22 3.73 -9.90
N ILE A 21 -0.86 3.25 -8.70
CA ILE A 21 -0.41 4.13 -7.60
C ILE A 21 0.83 4.93 -8.04
N HIS A 22 1.85 4.25 -8.58
CA HIS A 22 3.09 4.88 -8.99
C HIS A 22 2.86 5.96 -10.07
N GLU A 23 2.13 5.63 -11.13
CA GLU A 23 1.82 6.54 -12.23
C GLU A 23 1.02 7.77 -11.75
N SER A 24 0.05 7.55 -10.86
CA SER A 24 -0.68 8.66 -10.25
C SER A 24 0.23 9.54 -9.40
N LEU A 25 1.07 8.97 -8.53
CA LEU A 25 1.97 9.76 -7.70
C LEU A 25 3.03 10.50 -8.53
N ASP A 26 3.59 9.86 -9.55
CA ASP A 26 4.60 10.50 -10.41
C ASP A 26 4.03 11.70 -11.18
N SER A 27 2.75 11.63 -11.57
CA SER A 27 2.07 12.74 -12.25
C SER A 27 1.65 13.88 -11.32
N HIS A 28 1.31 13.60 -10.06
CA HIS A 28 0.82 14.61 -9.11
C HIS A 28 1.94 15.25 -8.28
N ILE A 29 2.96 14.48 -7.91
CA ILE A 29 4.07 14.97 -7.09
C ILE A 29 5.05 15.76 -7.96
N ASN A 30 5.11 17.06 -7.71
CA ASN A 30 6.07 17.96 -8.36
C ASN A 30 7.37 18.02 -7.57
N SER A 31 8.50 18.11 -8.27
CA SER A 31 9.82 18.21 -7.63
C SER A 31 9.96 19.46 -6.75
N THR A 32 9.20 20.51 -7.04
CA THR A 32 9.12 21.74 -6.24
C THR A 32 8.44 21.52 -4.89
N GLN A 33 7.46 20.62 -4.79
CA GLN A 33 6.80 20.26 -3.53
C GLN A 33 7.75 19.52 -2.58
N LEU A 34 8.81 18.91 -3.10
CA LEU A 34 9.77 18.11 -2.34
C LEU A 34 11.06 18.88 -1.98
N GLU A 35 11.14 20.18 -2.26
CA GLU A 35 12.36 20.95 -2.04
C GLU A 35 12.72 21.03 -0.56
N GLU A 36 11.72 21.13 0.32
CA GLU A 36 11.94 21.19 1.76
C GLU A 36 12.59 19.89 2.27
N GLU A 37 12.05 18.74 1.89
CA GLU A 37 12.58 17.42 2.22
C GLU A 37 13.96 17.19 1.58
N ARG A 38 14.15 17.68 0.36
CA ARG A 38 15.41 17.54 -0.39
C ARG A 38 16.54 18.40 0.17
N ASN A 39 16.27 19.46 0.92
CA ASN A 39 17.31 20.35 1.43
C ASN A 39 18.39 19.60 2.23
N ASN A 40 18.01 18.58 2.99
CA ASN A 40 18.95 17.73 3.74
C ASN A 40 19.76 16.75 2.87
N TYR A 41 19.44 16.66 1.58
CA TYR A 41 20.02 15.75 0.60
C TYR A 41 20.68 16.49 -0.58
N GLN A 42 20.87 17.80 -0.48
CA GLN A 42 21.58 18.58 -1.50
C GLN A 42 22.99 18.02 -1.72
N GLY A 43 23.37 17.83 -2.99
CA GLY A 43 24.64 17.22 -3.38
C GLY A 43 24.67 15.68 -3.40
N LYS A 44 23.68 15.00 -2.78
CA LYS A 44 23.53 13.53 -2.87
C LYS A 44 22.61 13.09 -3.99
N TYR A 45 21.51 13.81 -4.20
CA TYR A 45 20.51 13.50 -5.24
C TYR A 45 20.18 14.73 -6.08
N SER A 46 19.99 14.53 -7.40
CA SER A 46 19.32 15.54 -8.24
C SER A 46 17.85 15.68 -7.84
N LYS A 47 17.17 16.73 -8.31
CA LYS A 47 15.74 16.93 -8.04
C LYS A 47 14.91 15.77 -8.58
N GLU A 48 15.25 15.32 -9.78
CA GLU A 48 14.58 14.23 -10.50
C GLU A 48 14.79 12.91 -9.78
N ARG A 49 16.03 12.63 -9.33
CA ARG A 49 16.33 11.39 -8.60
C ARG A 49 15.67 11.37 -7.23
N PHE A 50 15.63 12.52 -6.54
CA PHE A 50 14.93 12.63 -5.26
C PHE A 50 13.44 12.37 -5.42
N LYS A 51 12.81 12.99 -6.43
CA LYS A 51 11.40 12.73 -6.76
C LYS A 51 11.16 11.26 -7.09
N GLU A 52 11.98 10.66 -7.96
CA GLU A 52 11.85 9.25 -8.34
C GLU A 52 11.87 8.33 -7.12
N TYR A 53 12.83 8.52 -6.22
CA TYR A 53 12.93 7.72 -4.99
C TYR A 53 11.78 7.97 -4.03
N PHE A 54 11.35 9.23 -3.91
CA PHE A 54 10.20 9.58 -3.09
C PHE A 54 8.93 8.89 -3.59
N VAL A 55 8.62 9.01 -4.88
CA VAL A 55 7.46 8.37 -5.52
C VAL A 55 7.51 6.85 -5.33
N LYS A 56 8.66 6.20 -5.57
CA LYS A 56 8.81 4.75 -5.35
C LYS A 56 8.55 4.36 -3.90
N LYS A 57 9.11 5.10 -2.94
CA LYS A 57 8.98 4.79 -1.52
C LYS A 57 7.55 5.03 -1.01
N THR A 58 6.89 6.10 -1.45
CA THR A 58 5.48 6.38 -1.17
C THR A 58 4.58 5.29 -1.77
N THR A 59 4.85 4.88 -3.01
CA THR A 59 4.13 3.78 -3.66
C THR A 59 4.22 2.49 -2.85
N LEU A 60 5.44 2.10 -2.45
CA LEU A 60 5.69 0.91 -1.63
C LEU A 60 4.97 0.99 -0.29
N HIS A 61 5.03 2.15 0.38
CA HIS A 61 4.34 2.35 1.64
C HIS A 61 2.83 2.07 1.51
N ILE A 62 2.18 2.68 0.51
CA ILE A 62 0.73 2.58 0.33
C ILE A 62 0.31 1.15 -0.03
N ILE A 63 0.99 0.49 -0.98
CA ILE A 63 0.65 -0.88 -1.37
C ILE A 63 0.92 -1.88 -0.25
N PHE A 64 1.98 -1.69 0.55
CA PHE A 64 2.28 -2.55 1.68
C PHE A 64 1.28 -2.34 2.82
N LYS A 65 0.81 -1.11 3.02
CA LYS A 65 -0.24 -0.79 3.98
C LYS A 65 -1.55 -1.48 3.60
N TYR A 66 -1.93 -1.46 2.32
CA TYR A 66 -3.06 -2.25 1.82
C TYR A 66 -2.90 -3.75 2.09
N ILE A 67 -1.75 -4.34 1.74
CA ILE A 67 -1.48 -5.77 1.95
C ILE A 67 -1.56 -6.13 3.43
N LEU A 68 -0.95 -5.33 4.30
CA LEU A 68 -0.97 -5.56 5.74
C LEU A 68 -2.38 -5.42 6.31
N ILE A 69 -3.19 -4.46 5.84
CA ILE A 69 -4.62 -4.38 6.19
C ILE A 69 -5.33 -5.70 5.85
N ARG A 70 -5.15 -6.22 4.63
CA ARG A 70 -5.77 -7.49 4.22
C ARG A 70 -5.33 -8.67 5.07
N ILE A 71 -4.03 -8.76 5.39
CA ILE A 71 -3.49 -9.79 6.28
C ILE A 71 -4.10 -9.67 7.68
N SER A 72 -4.23 -8.46 8.22
CA SER A 72 -4.77 -8.21 9.55
C SER A 72 -6.27 -8.51 9.65
N GLU A 73 -7.02 -8.28 8.58
CA GLU A 73 -8.45 -8.62 8.47
C GLU A 73 -8.67 -10.13 8.31
N ASP A 74 -8.06 -10.73 7.28
CA ASP A 74 -8.43 -12.08 6.83
C ASP A 74 -7.66 -13.15 7.60
N LEU A 75 -6.34 -12.99 7.75
CA LEU A 75 -5.45 -14.02 8.31
C LEU A 75 -5.33 -13.88 9.84
N GLN A 76 -4.99 -12.69 10.33
CA GLN A 76 -4.73 -12.47 11.77
C GLN A 76 -6.02 -12.20 12.56
N LYS A 77 -7.07 -11.70 11.89
CA LYS A 77 -8.37 -11.32 12.49
C LYS A 77 -8.24 -10.31 13.63
N ILE A 78 -7.30 -9.37 13.50
CA ILE A 78 -7.06 -8.29 14.47
C ILE A 78 -8.16 -7.22 14.37
N VAL A 79 -8.67 -6.98 13.16
CA VAL A 79 -9.71 -5.99 12.88
C VAL A 79 -10.82 -6.60 12.03
N ASN A 80 -12.01 -5.98 12.06
CA ASN A 80 -13.13 -6.42 11.24
C ASN A 80 -12.85 -6.20 9.74
N PRO A 81 -13.26 -7.15 8.87
CA PRO A 81 -13.01 -7.04 7.44
C PRO A 81 -13.64 -5.82 6.79
N LYS A 82 -12.90 -5.18 5.89
CA LYS A 82 -13.35 -4.05 5.08
C LYS A 82 -13.09 -4.28 3.61
N PHE A 83 -11.96 -4.89 3.28
CA PHE A 83 -11.51 -5.01 1.89
C PHE A 83 -11.68 -6.39 1.28
N ASN A 84 -12.11 -7.38 2.05
CA ASN A 84 -12.59 -8.63 1.48
C ASN A 84 -14.03 -8.47 0.94
N LYS A 85 -14.52 -9.50 0.25
CA LYS A 85 -15.86 -9.50 -0.35
C LYS A 85 -16.99 -9.10 0.61
N GLU A 86 -16.98 -9.65 1.83
CA GLU A 86 -17.98 -9.34 2.86
C GLU A 86 -17.87 -7.88 3.31
N GLY A 87 -16.66 -7.40 3.59
CA GLY A 87 -16.41 -6.02 4.00
C GLY A 87 -16.87 -4.99 2.96
N ILE A 88 -16.60 -5.25 1.68
CA ILE A 88 -17.02 -4.37 0.58
C ILE A 88 -18.53 -4.37 0.39
N ILE A 89 -19.20 -5.53 0.52
CA ILE A 89 -20.67 -5.59 0.49
C ILE A 89 -21.25 -4.76 1.64
N ASN A 90 -20.77 -4.98 2.87
CA ASN A 90 -21.22 -4.24 4.05
C ASN A 90 -20.99 -2.72 3.89
N TRP A 91 -19.83 -2.30 3.38
CA TRP A 91 -19.54 -0.89 3.11
C TRP A 91 -20.56 -0.25 2.16
N ASN A 92 -20.86 -0.95 1.06
CA ASN A 92 -21.77 -0.46 0.02
C ASN A 92 -23.26 -0.50 0.43
N GLU A 93 -23.61 -1.29 1.45
CA GLU A 93 -24.94 -1.33 2.07
C GLU A 93 -25.12 -0.27 3.14
N ILE A 94 -24.13 -0.09 4.02
CA ILE A 94 -24.18 0.84 5.16
C ILE A 94 -24.19 2.29 4.69
N SER A 95 -23.42 2.61 3.65
CA SER A 95 -23.28 3.99 3.21
C SER A 95 -23.79 4.23 1.80
N LYS A 96 -25.07 4.61 1.69
CA LYS A 96 -25.63 5.13 0.42
C LYS A 96 -24.87 6.36 -0.10
N ASN A 97 -24.26 7.14 0.80
CA ASN A 97 -23.53 8.38 0.46
C ASN A 97 -22.02 8.17 0.22
N TYR A 98 -21.45 7.03 0.63
CA TYR A 98 -20.02 6.70 0.50
C TYR A 98 -19.82 5.38 -0.28
N ARG A 99 -20.84 4.96 -1.04
CA ARG A 99 -20.73 3.78 -1.90
C ARG A 99 -19.55 3.97 -2.85
N ASN A 100 -18.68 2.97 -2.90
CA ASN A 100 -17.44 2.97 -3.68
C ASN A 100 -16.43 4.07 -3.29
N ASP A 101 -16.59 4.72 -2.14
CA ASP A 101 -15.56 5.61 -1.57
C ASP A 101 -14.51 4.78 -0.83
N TYR A 102 -13.68 4.10 -1.62
CA TYR A 102 -12.62 3.23 -1.11
C TYR A 102 -11.44 4.01 -0.54
N HIS A 103 -11.27 5.28 -0.91
CA HIS A 103 -10.32 6.18 -0.26
C HIS A 103 -10.66 6.36 1.21
N ARG A 104 -11.93 6.69 1.51
CA ARG A 104 -12.41 6.78 2.89
C ARG A 104 -12.34 5.43 3.61
N LEU A 105 -12.70 4.34 2.94
CA LEU A 105 -12.59 3.00 3.52
C LEU A 105 -11.15 2.67 3.93
N PHE A 106 -10.16 3.05 3.11
CA PHE A 106 -8.73 2.87 3.40
C PHE A 106 -8.27 3.65 4.62
N SER A 107 -8.74 4.89 4.75
CA SER A 107 -8.48 5.73 5.92
C SER A 107 -9.06 5.11 7.20
N ILE A 108 -10.30 4.60 7.15
CA ILE A 108 -10.95 3.92 8.28
C ILE A 108 -10.21 2.62 8.64
N ALA A 109 -9.84 1.82 7.64
CA ALA A 109 -9.10 0.57 7.87
C ALA A 109 -7.75 0.82 8.53
N SER A 110 -7.01 1.83 8.06
CA SER A 110 -5.74 2.25 8.63
C SER A 110 -5.90 2.70 10.09
N GLU A 111 -6.94 3.48 10.38
CA GLU A 111 -7.24 3.97 11.72
C GLU A 111 -7.64 2.85 12.68
N ASP A 112 -8.44 1.88 12.22
CA ASP A 112 -8.83 0.72 13.02
C ASP A 112 -7.60 -0.09 13.44
N ILE A 113 -6.65 -0.33 12.52
CA ILE A 113 -5.39 -1.02 12.85
C ILE A 113 -4.52 -0.18 13.77
N ARG A 114 -4.46 1.14 13.55
CA ARG A 114 -3.68 2.07 14.40
C ARG A 114 -4.10 2.01 15.87
N ARG A 115 -5.37 1.67 16.16
CA ARG A 115 -5.91 1.55 17.52
C ARG A 115 -5.64 0.19 18.18
N THR A 116 -5.08 -0.75 17.44
CA THR A 116 -4.73 -2.09 17.95
C THR A 116 -3.41 -2.03 18.72
N LYS A 117 -3.22 -2.94 19.67
CA LYS A 117 -1.96 -3.02 20.43
C LYS A 117 -0.85 -3.69 19.63
N GLU A 118 -1.23 -4.55 18.70
CA GLU A 118 -0.36 -5.42 17.92
C GLU A 118 0.34 -4.65 16.80
N LEU A 119 -0.38 -3.76 16.12
CA LEU A 119 0.09 -3.07 14.91
C LEU A 119 -0.04 -1.54 14.99
N GLY A 120 -0.50 -1.00 16.12
CA GLY A 120 -0.76 0.44 16.27
C GLY A 120 0.45 1.31 15.93
N ASP A 121 1.62 0.96 16.49
CA ASP A 121 2.87 1.70 16.26
C ASP A 121 3.36 1.62 14.81
N ILE A 122 3.03 0.54 14.10
CA ILE A 122 3.40 0.31 12.70
C ILE A 122 2.56 1.21 11.77
N PHE A 123 1.31 1.50 12.15
CA PHE A 123 0.38 2.37 11.42
C PHE A 123 0.41 3.83 11.86
N THR A 124 1.43 4.24 12.62
CA THR A 124 1.63 5.66 12.93
C THR A 124 1.82 6.45 11.63
N PRO A 125 1.08 7.56 11.41
CA PRO A 125 1.24 8.38 10.20
C PRO A 125 2.68 8.85 10.01
N CYS A 126 3.13 8.86 8.76
CA CYS A 126 4.43 9.35 8.32
C CYS A 126 4.27 10.21 7.07
N ILE A 127 5.37 10.81 6.59
CA ILE A 127 5.35 11.71 5.42
C ILE A 127 4.73 11.09 4.15
N TYR A 128 4.79 9.76 4.00
CA TYR A 128 4.25 9.06 2.84
C TYR A 128 2.71 9.02 2.84
N ASP A 129 2.08 9.09 4.01
CA ASP A 129 0.63 9.09 4.15
C ASP A 129 -0.01 10.38 3.60
N ASN A 130 0.74 11.49 3.59
CA ASN A 130 0.27 12.79 3.11
C ASN A 130 -0.14 12.79 1.63
N TYR A 131 0.25 11.77 0.87
CA TYR A 131 -0.01 11.66 -0.56
C TYR A 131 -1.11 10.66 -0.90
N ILE A 132 -1.78 10.08 0.10
CA ILE A 132 -2.92 9.17 -0.11
C ILE A 132 -4.11 9.92 -0.71
N GLU A 133 -4.33 11.18 -0.33
CA GLU A 133 -5.43 12.01 -0.84
C GLU A 133 -5.31 12.25 -2.36
N GLU A 134 -4.09 12.37 -2.87
CA GLU A 134 -3.80 12.49 -4.32
C GLU A 134 -4.24 11.26 -5.13
N LEU A 135 -4.56 10.15 -4.46
CA LEU A 135 -4.98 8.89 -5.06
C LEU A 135 -6.50 8.67 -5.01
N GLU A 136 -7.26 9.60 -4.43
CA GLU A 136 -8.69 9.44 -4.18
C GLU A 136 -9.43 9.03 -5.46
N TYR A 137 -9.31 9.81 -6.53
CA TYR A 137 -10.08 9.58 -7.77
C TYR A 137 -9.35 8.73 -8.81
N SER A 138 -8.02 8.85 -8.89
CA SER A 138 -7.20 8.18 -9.91
C SER A 138 -7.01 6.69 -9.63
N VAL A 139 -7.06 6.28 -8.37
CA VAL A 139 -6.74 4.92 -7.95
C VAL A 139 -7.86 4.34 -7.09
N PHE A 140 -8.15 4.93 -5.92
CA PHE A 140 -9.06 4.32 -4.96
C PHE A 140 -10.51 4.32 -5.45
N ASN A 141 -11.00 5.44 -5.96
CA ASN A 141 -12.39 5.61 -6.41
C ASN A 141 -12.49 5.57 -7.95
N LYS A 142 -11.50 4.96 -8.61
CA LYS A 142 -11.49 4.76 -10.07
C LYS A 142 -12.74 3.99 -10.50
N LYS A 143 -13.48 4.52 -11.49
CA LYS A 143 -14.79 3.97 -11.90
C LYS A 143 -14.69 2.63 -12.62
N GLU A 144 -13.66 2.47 -13.44
CA GLU A 144 -13.44 1.27 -14.26
C GLU A 144 -12.15 0.59 -13.83
N ASN A 145 -12.13 -0.75 -13.85
CA ASN A 145 -10.97 -1.56 -13.46
C ASN A 145 -10.43 -1.19 -12.07
N ASN A 146 -11.34 -0.96 -11.11
CA ASN A 146 -10.98 -0.60 -9.76
C ASN A 146 -10.23 -1.75 -9.06
N HIS A 147 -9.01 -1.49 -8.60
CA HIS A 147 -8.17 -2.52 -7.97
C HIS A 147 -8.77 -3.08 -6.69
N ILE A 148 -9.50 -2.28 -5.91
CA ILE A 148 -10.17 -2.75 -4.69
C ILE A 148 -11.29 -3.74 -5.03
N GLU A 149 -12.06 -3.45 -6.07
CA GLU A 149 -13.14 -4.35 -6.55
C GLU A 149 -12.60 -5.67 -7.10
N ILE A 150 -11.43 -5.65 -7.74
CA ILE A 150 -10.75 -6.85 -8.23
C ILE A 150 -10.18 -7.63 -7.04
N LEU A 151 -9.44 -6.96 -6.17
CA LEU A 151 -8.66 -7.59 -5.11
C LEU A 151 -9.52 -8.13 -3.96
N LYS A 152 -10.75 -7.64 -3.77
CA LYS A 152 -11.68 -8.15 -2.74
C LYS A 152 -12.01 -9.62 -2.91
N GLU A 153 -11.90 -10.16 -4.13
CA GLU A 153 -12.23 -11.54 -4.43
C GLU A 153 -11.13 -12.50 -3.94
N TYR A 154 -9.91 -12.04 -3.65
CA TYR A 154 -8.85 -12.89 -3.10
C TYR A 154 -9.02 -13.14 -1.60
N ASP A 155 -8.84 -14.39 -1.17
CA ASP A 155 -8.82 -14.76 0.25
C ASP A 155 -7.38 -14.75 0.77
N PHE A 156 -7.05 -13.76 1.60
CA PHE A 156 -5.69 -13.62 2.15
C PHE A 156 -5.35 -14.69 3.19
N LYS A 157 -6.32 -15.49 3.66
CA LYS A 157 -6.04 -16.67 4.50
C LYS A 157 -5.23 -17.73 3.77
N THR A 158 -5.26 -17.73 2.44
CA THR A 158 -4.53 -18.69 1.60
C THR A 158 -3.27 -18.10 0.96
N LEU A 159 -2.81 -16.95 1.45
CA LEU A 159 -1.49 -16.42 1.11
C LEU A 159 -0.39 -17.26 1.80
N ASP A 160 0.18 -18.21 1.08
CA ASP A 160 1.29 -19.02 1.59
C ASP A 160 2.63 -18.25 1.58
N PRO A 161 3.59 -18.60 2.46
CA PRO A 161 4.86 -17.88 2.58
C PRO A 161 5.66 -17.75 1.28
N ASN A 162 5.67 -18.77 0.40
CA ASN A 162 6.41 -18.72 -0.86
C ASN A 162 5.79 -17.70 -1.82
N THR A 163 4.46 -17.64 -1.86
CA THR A 163 3.73 -16.62 -2.65
C THR A 163 3.96 -15.22 -2.08
N ALA A 164 3.96 -15.07 -0.74
CA ALA A 164 4.27 -13.80 -0.10
C ALA A 164 5.68 -13.33 -0.45
N VAL A 165 6.71 -14.15 -0.24
CA VAL A 165 8.10 -13.80 -0.59
C VAL A 165 8.21 -13.41 -2.07
N SER A 166 7.60 -14.19 -2.97
CA SER A 166 7.63 -13.89 -4.42
C SER A 166 6.95 -12.55 -4.76
N LEU A 167 5.85 -12.22 -4.09
CA LEU A 167 5.14 -10.96 -4.27
C LEU A 167 6.00 -9.78 -3.81
N PHE A 168 6.54 -9.86 -2.59
CA PHE A 168 7.33 -8.77 -2.01
C PHE A 168 8.67 -8.58 -2.72
N ASP A 169 9.27 -9.64 -3.25
CA ASP A 169 10.47 -9.54 -4.07
C ASP A 169 10.21 -8.82 -5.40
N LYS A 170 9.03 -9.02 -6.01
CA LYS A 170 8.60 -8.30 -7.22
C LYS A 170 8.17 -6.86 -6.94
N LEU A 171 7.56 -6.60 -5.79
CA LEU A 171 7.16 -5.25 -5.40
C LEU A 171 8.38 -4.40 -5.05
N TYR A 172 9.32 -4.97 -4.29
CA TYR A 172 10.51 -4.29 -3.78
C TYR A 172 11.76 -5.15 -4.02
N PRO A 173 12.33 -5.17 -5.25
CA PRO A 173 13.49 -5.98 -5.60
C PRO A 173 14.74 -5.59 -4.81
N SER A 174 15.66 -6.54 -4.60
CA SER A 174 16.89 -6.34 -3.80
C SER A 174 17.71 -5.11 -4.19
N GLY A 175 17.88 -4.85 -5.50
CA GLY A 175 18.63 -3.69 -6.00
C GLY A 175 18.01 -2.34 -5.61
N ASP A 176 16.68 -2.30 -5.45
CA ASP A 176 15.99 -1.09 -4.96
C ASP A 176 16.08 -0.98 -3.43
N ARG A 177 16.17 -2.10 -2.70
CA ARG A 177 16.22 -2.12 -1.22
C ARG A 177 17.40 -1.35 -0.66
N GLU A 178 18.59 -1.61 -1.20
CA GLU A 178 19.84 -0.95 -0.77
C GLU A 178 19.73 0.57 -0.89
N ASN A 179 19.06 1.04 -1.94
CA ASN A 179 18.94 2.46 -2.25
C ASN A 179 17.82 3.16 -1.47
N LEU A 180 16.66 2.52 -1.33
CA LEU A 180 15.46 3.13 -0.76
C LEU A 180 15.37 2.99 0.76
N GLN A 181 16.01 1.98 1.37
CA GLN A 181 15.98 1.78 2.82
C GLN A 181 16.69 2.94 3.57
N GLY A 182 17.79 3.46 3.02
CA GLY A 182 18.51 4.61 3.57
C GLY A 182 17.99 5.98 3.11
N PHE A 183 16.97 6.00 2.24
CA PHE A 183 16.45 7.24 1.67
C PHE A 183 15.30 7.80 2.52
N LEU A 184 15.48 9.01 3.10
CA LEU A 184 14.43 9.70 3.86
C LEU A 184 13.95 8.92 5.10
N GLU A 185 12.77 9.25 5.64
CA GLU A 185 12.21 8.63 6.84
C GLU A 185 11.90 7.15 6.65
N ASP A 186 12.02 6.32 7.69
CA ASP A 186 11.62 4.93 7.61
C ASP A 186 10.10 4.78 7.45
N SER A 187 9.68 3.87 6.56
CA SER A 187 8.29 3.45 6.49
C SER A 187 8.11 2.22 7.38
N LYS A 188 7.55 2.41 8.58
CA LYS A 188 7.40 1.32 9.55
C LYS A 188 6.63 0.13 9.01
N VAL A 189 5.58 0.37 8.20
CA VAL A 189 4.83 -0.67 7.50
C VAL A 189 5.74 -1.47 6.56
N THR A 190 6.53 -0.77 5.74
CA THR A 190 7.46 -1.41 4.81
C THR A 190 8.49 -2.23 5.54
N THR A 191 9.14 -1.64 6.54
CA THR A 191 10.16 -2.29 7.35
C THR A 191 9.61 -3.49 8.11
N TYR A 192 8.41 -3.40 8.67
CA TYR A 192 7.76 -4.50 9.37
C TYR A 192 7.52 -5.71 8.45
N LEU A 193 6.93 -5.50 7.27
CA LEU A 193 6.64 -6.58 6.33
C LEU A 193 7.92 -7.22 5.78
N MET A 194 8.91 -6.40 5.40
CA MET A 194 10.17 -6.92 4.85
C MET A 194 10.96 -7.73 5.89
N LYS A 195 11.02 -7.27 7.15
CA LYS A 195 11.63 -8.04 8.25
C LYS A 195 10.88 -9.33 8.54
N SER A 196 9.55 -9.30 8.54
CA SER A 196 8.71 -10.48 8.80
C SER A 196 8.89 -11.57 7.74
N LEU A 197 9.31 -11.19 6.54
CA LEU A 197 9.60 -12.10 5.42
C LEU A 197 11.10 -12.47 5.31
N GLY A 198 11.97 -11.94 6.19
CA GLY A 198 13.41 -12.16 6.13
C GLY A 198 14.09 -11.55 4.90
N LEU A 199 13.52 -10.46 4.36
CA LEU A 199 13.99 -9.80 3.14
C LEU A 199 14.90 -8.59 3.40
N ILE A 200 14.99 -8.13 4.66
CA ILE A 200 15.92 -7.12 5.21
C ILE A 200 16.24 -7.42 6.68
#